data_AF-T2JBV2-F1
#
_entry.id   AF-T2JBV2-F1
#
_cell.length_a   1.000
_cell.length_b   1.000
_cell.length_c   1.000
_cell.angle_alpha   90.00
_cell.angle_beta   90.00
_cell.angle_gamma   90.00
#
_symmetry.space_group_name_H-M   'P 1'
#
loop_
_entity.id
_entity.type
_entity.pdbx_description
1 polymer ?
#
loop_
_entity_poly.entity_id
_entity_poly.type
_entity_poly.pdbx_seq_one_letter_code
_entity_poly.pdbx_strand_id
1 'polypeptide(L)' 'MAIQWLMQLLRILEEIHHHNFFHRDIKPSNIMLRSTGQLVLIDFGTAREVTET' A
#
# COMPACT_ATOMS: atom_id res chain seq x y z
N MET A 1 4.64 -14.13 -10.93
CA MET A 1 5.43 -12.98 -10.42
C MET A 1 4.60 -11.69 -10.35
N ALA A 2 4.34 -10.98 -11.47
CA ALA A 2 3.64 -9.68 -11.42
C ALA A 2 2.25 -9.73 -10.77
N ILE A 3 1.42 -10.72 -11.14
CA ILE A 3 0.07 -10.90 -10.56
C ILE A 3 0.14 -11.15 -9.04
N GLN A 4 1.14 -11.89 -8.55
CA GLN A 4 1.30 -12.17 -7.12
C GLN A 4 1.65 -10.89 -6.34
N TRP A 5 2.49 -10.03 -6.90
CA TRP A 5 2.82 -8.73 -6.32
C TRP A 5 1.62 -7.80 -6.32
N LEU A 6 0.84 -7.76 -7.41
CA LEU A 6 -0.40 -6.99 -7.47
C LEU A 6 -1.39 -7.44 -6.39
N MET A 7 -1.60 -8.75 -6.23
CA MET A 7 -2.48 -9.27 -5.17
C MET A 7 -2.01 -8.89 -3.76
N GLN A 8 -0.70 -8.94 -3.49
CA GLN A 8 -0.16 -8.51 -2.19
C GLN A 8 -0.37 -7.01 -1.96
N LEU A 9 -0.11 -6.18 -2.99
CA LEU A 9 -0.31 -4.74 -2.90
C LEU A 9 -1.79 -4.40 -2.67
N LEU A 10 -2.71 -5.08 -3.35
CA LEU A 10 -4.15 -4.88 -3.16
C LEU A 10 -4.60 -5.20 -1.74
N ARG A 11 -4.06 -6.25 -1.10
CA ARG A 11 -4.34 -6.55 0.32
C ARG A 11 -3.83 -5.46 1.25
N ILE A 12 -2.63 -4.93 0.98
CA ILE A 12 -2.09 -3.81 1.78
C ILE A 12 -2.98 -2.58 1.65
N LEU A 13 -3.45 -2.27 0.43
CA LEU A 13 -4.34 -1.13 0.20
C LEU A 13 -5.71 -1.34 0.84
N GLU A 14 -6.27 -2.54 0.77
CA GLU A 14 -7.51 -2.92 1.45
C GLU A 14 -7.43 -2.65 2.95
N GLU A 15 -6.34 -3.08 3.61
CA GLU A 15 -6.11 -2.81 5.03
C GLU A 15 -6.05 -1.31 5.34
N ILE A 16 -5.32 -0.52 4.56
CA ILE A 16 -5.18 0.92 4.80
C ILE A 16 -6.52 1.64 4.57
N HIS A 17 -7.27 1.23 3.55
CA HIS A 17 -8.61 1.78 3.26
C HIS A 17 -9.62 1.41 4.35
N HIS A 18 -9.54 0.21 4.93
CA HIS A 18 -10.37 -0.19 6.07
C HIS A 18 -10.12 0.68 7.31
N HIS A 19 -8.92 1.25 7.44
CA HIS A 19 -8.59 2.23 8.47
C HIS A 19 -8.94 3.68 8.09
N ASN A 20 -9.72 3.88 7.02
CA ASN A 20 -10.07 5.20 6.48
C ASN A 20 -8.84 6.05 6.13
N PHE A 21 -7.81 5.46 5.52
CA PHE A 21 -6.68 6.22 4.96
C PHE A 21 -6.50 5.95 3.47
N PHE A 22 -6.05 6.95 2.73
CA PHE A 22 -5.49 6.79 1.38
C PHE A 22 -3.99 7.09 1.40
N HIS A 23 -3.15 6.22 0.84
CA HIS A 23 -1.70 6.44 0.75
C HIS A 23 -1.32 7.53 -0.28
N ARG A 24 -2.03 7.58 -1.42
CA ARG A 24 -1.91 8.58 -2.50
C ARG A 24 -0.61 8.66 -3.31
N ASP A 25 0.46 8.00 -2.89
CA ASP A 25 1.76 7.96 -3.61
C ASP A 25 2.25 6.50 -3.81
N ILE A 26 1.48 5.73 -4.58
CA ILE A 26 1.80 4.33 -4.88
C ILE A 26 2.76 4.27 -6.07
N LYS A 27 4.01 3.89 -5.82
CA LYS A 27 5.08 3.71 -6.81
C LYS A 27 6.13 2.71 -6.32
N PRO A 28 6.95 2.11 -7.20
CA PRO A 28 7.92 1.08 -6.80
C PRO A 28 8.91 1.53 -5.71
N SER A 29 9.31 2.80 -5.68
CA SER A 29 10.22 3.32 -4.63
C SER A 29 9.61 3.29 -3.22
N ASN A 30 8.28 3.23 -3.12
CA ASN A 30 7.54 3.20 -1.86
C ASN A 30 7.09 1.77 -1.51
N ILE A 31 7.57 0.74 -2.22
CA ILE A 31 7.22 -0.66 -1.99
C ILE A 31 8.50 -1.45 -1.72
N MET A 32 8.71 -1.88 -0.48
CA MET A 32 9.85 -2.72 -0.10
C MET A 32 9.52 -4.20 -0.29
N LEU A 33 10.46 -4.95 -0.86
CA LEU A 33 10.42 -6.41 -0.89
C LEU A 33 11.29 -6.96 0.25
N ARG A 34 10.69 -7.65 1.21
CA ARG A 34 11.43 -8.34 2.28
C ARG A 34 12.17 -9.56 1.74
N SER A 35 13.19 -10.02 2.46
CA SER A 35 13.87 -11.29 2.18
C SER A 35 12.93 -12.50 2.19
N THR A 36 11.79 -12.39 2.87
CA THR A 36 10.69 -13.38 2.88
C THR A 36 9.84 -13.38 1.62
N GLY A 37 10.06 -12.45 0.68
CA GLY A 37 9.26 -12.30 -0.55
C GLY A 37 7.96 -11.52 -0.36
N GLN A 38 7.73 -10.94 0.82
CA GLN A 38 6.55 -10.13 1.12
C GLN A 38 6.76 -8.67 0.74
N LEU A 39 5.74 -8.06 0.14
CA LEU A 39 5.69 -6.62 -0.10
C LEU A 39 5.29 -5.87 1.17
N VAL A 40 5.89 -4.70 1.37
CA VAL A 40 5.53 -3.73 2.40
C VAL A 40 5.43 -2.36 1.76
N LEU A 41 4.30 -1.70 1.95
CA LEU A 41 4.14 -0.31 1.56
C LEU A 41 4.75 0.60 2.63
N ILE A 42 5.55 1.58 2.20
CA ILE A 42 6.26 2.53 3.05
C ILE A 42 5.99 3.96 2.58
N ASP A 43 6.42 4.93 3.39
CA ASP A 43 6.29 6.36 3.13
C ASP A 43 4.84 6.88 3.06
N PHE A 44 4.22 6.98 4.23
CA PHE A 44 2.88 7.54 4.41
C PHE A 44 2.87 9.07 4.48
N GLY A 45 3.94 9.76 4.04
CA GLY A 45 4.03 11.23 4.13
C GLY A 45 2.92 11.98 3.37
N THR A 46 2.39 11.37 2.30
CA THR A 46 1.24 11.90 1.54
C THR A 46 -0.10 11.31 1.95
N ALA A 47 -0.12 10.44 2.97
CA ALA A 47 -1.33 9.76 3.36
C ALA A 47 -2.37 10.74 3.93
N ARG A 48 -3.65 10.45 3.69
CA ARG A 48 -4.77 11.28 4.15
C ARG A 48 -5.90 10.42 4.66
N GLU A 49 -6.52 10.88 5.74
CA GLU A 49 -7.78 10.30 6.21
C GLU A 49 -8.88 10.52 5.16
N VAL A 50 -9.74 9.53 4.99
CA VAL A 50 -10.91 9.62 4.13
C VAL A 50 -11.93 10.49 4.84
N THR A 51 -12.12 11.71 4.36
CA THR A 51 -13.22 12.58 4.79
C THR A 51 -14.40 12.35 3.86
N GLU A 52 -15.57 11.99 4.40
CA GLU A 52 -16.82 12.09 3.66
C GLU A 52 -17.07 13.57 3.32
N THR A 53 -17.19 13.88 2.03
CA THR A 53 -17.63 15.19 1.51
C THR A 53 -19.12 15.39 1.67
#